data_AF-A0AAV5T0E6-F1
#
_entry.id   AF-A0AAV5T0E6-F1
#
_cell.length_a   1.000
_cell.length_b   1.000
_cell.length_c   1.000
_cell.angle_alpha   90.00
_cell.angle_beta   90.00
_cell.angle_gamma   90.00
#
_symmetry.space_group_name_H-M   'P 1'
#
loop_
_entity.id
_entity.type
_entity.pdbx_description
1 polymer ?
#
loop_
_entity_poly.entity_id
_entity_poly.type
_entity_poly.pdbx_seq_one_letter_code
_entity_poly.pdbx_strand_id
1 'polypeptide(L)'
;MPYGVFTPEKMRMFGIPEDEQLTSRQVLQLYRMMSEVDETIKTNLEPCEYFNYSPGSPVWLNRAGLRALEGELKKKMTEWLNNDEAKIENVLKKLGEPVKEQLEIRSVSFNKEEVAMNNIIPLVDELKEKKMLPGICFNDDRIVCEELALNVCEELEARQKNWEASDEFKDEFMNNGKG
;
A
#
# COMPACT_ATOMS: atom_id res chain seq x y z
N MET A 1 -4.37 4.82 -10.21
CA MET A 1 -4.63 4.90 -11.66
C MET A 1 -3.54 5.74 -12.31
N PRO A 2 -2.96 5.36 -13.45
CA PRO A 2 -1.85 6.08 -14.07
C PRO A 2 -2.22 7.53 -14.43
N TYR A 3 -3.49 7.76 -14.79
CA TYR A 3 -3.96 9.09 -15.17
C TYR A 3 -4.09 10.09 -14.01
N GLY A 4 -4.20 9.64 -12.76
CA GLY A 4 -4.41 10.52 -11.60
C GLY A 4 -3.22 11.41 -11.23
N VAL A 5 -2.10 11.30 -11.95
CA VAL A 5 -0.86 12.08 -11.73
C VAL A 5 -0.72 13.21 -12.76
N PHE A 6 -1.52 13.20 -13.84
CA PHE A 6 -1.44 14.22 -14.88
C PHE A 6 -2.36 15.40 -14.58
N THR A 7 -1.89 16.60 -14.94
CA THR A 7 -2.77 17.77 -15.07
C THR A 7 -3.46 17.73 -16.44
N PRO A 8 -4.65 18.37 -16.60
CA PRO A 8 -5.32 18.47 -17.89
C PRO A 8 -4.41 18.99 -19.02
N GLU A 9 -3.56 19.98 -18.72
CA GLU A 9 -2.57 20.52 -19.66
C GLU A 9 -1.53 19.47 -20.10
N LYS A 10 -0.94 18.73 -19.15
CA LYS A 10 0.01 17.65 -19.48
C LYS A 10 -0.67 16.57 -20.31
N MET A 11 -1.91 16.24 -19.99
CA MET A 11 -2.69 15.24 -20.71
C MET A 11 -3.00 15.68 -22.15
N ARG A 12 -3.22 16.99 -22.40
CA ARG A 12 -3.34 17.56 -23.75
C ARG A 12 -2.01 17.56 -24.51
N MET A 13 -0.89 17.86 -23.84
CA MET A 13 0.44 17.92 -24.48
C MET A 13 0.98 16.53 -24.87
N PHE A 14 0.76 15.51 -24.03
CA PHE A 14 1.30 14.17 -24.25
C PHE A 14 0.28 13.19 -24.84
N GLY A 15 -1.01 13.56 -24.85
CA GLY A 15 -2.11 12.68 -25.23
C GLY A 15 -2.32 11.55 -24.23
N ILE A 16 -3.41 10.80 -24.44
CA ILE A 16 -3.57 9.48 -23.80
C ILE A 16 -2.89 8.48 -24.75
N PRO A 17 -1.82 7.77 -24.33
CA PRO A 17 -1.17 6.83 -25.22
C PRO A 17 -2.15 5.73 -25.66
N GLU A 18 -2.29 5.54 -26.97
CA GLU A 18 -3.14 4.48 -27.53
C GLU A 18 -2.62 3.10 -27.10
N ASP A 19 -1.30 2.96 -27.01
CA ASP A 19 -0.61 1.73 -26.61
C ASP A 19 -0.68 1.42 -25.11
N GLU A 20 -1.10 2.38 -24.27
CA GLU A 20 -1.21 2.16 -22.82
C GLU A 20 -2.46 1.35 -22.50
N GLN A 21 -2.30 0.04 -22.38
CA GLN A 21 -3.39 -0.87 -22.05
C GLN A 21 -3.68 -0.88 -20.55
N LEU A 22 -4.89 -0.46 -20.16
CA LEU A 22 -5.34 -0.56 -18.79
C LEU A 22 -5.65 -2.01 -18.40
N THR A 23 -5.42 -2.33 -17.12
CA THR A 23 -5.91 -3.55 -16.49
C THR A 23 -7.42 -3.48 -16.25
N SER A 24 -8.09 -4.61 -16.11
CA SER A 24 -9.53 -4.69 -15.84
C SER A 24 -9.96 -3.88 -14.62
N ARG A 25 -9.15 -3.89 -13.55
CA ARG A 25 -9.37 -3.07 -12.35
C ARG A 25 -9.33 -1.57 -12.66
N GLN A 26 -8.37 -1.15 -13.49
CA GLN A 26 -8.18 0.24 -13.88
C GLN A 26 -9.31 0.74 -14.79
N VAL A 27 -9.77 -0.08 -15.74
CA VAL A 27 -10.93 0.24 -16.59
C VAL A 27 -12.19 0.43 -15.74
N LEU A 28 -12.43 -0.47 -14.78
CA LEU A 28 -13.58 -0.34 -13.88
C LEU A 28 -13.47 0.91 -12.99
N GLN A 29 -12.27 1.22 -12.49
CA GLN A 29 -12.04 2.43 -11.70
C GLN A 29 -12.30 3.69 -12.54
N LEU A 30 -11.83 3.72 -13.79
CA LEU A 30 -12.07 4.82 -14.71
C LEU A 30 -13.57 5.03 -14.95
N TYR A 31 -14.29 3.96 -15.29
CA TYR A 31 -15.74 3.99 -15.49
C TYR A 31 -16.46 4.58 -14.28
N ARG A 32 -16.19 4.07 -13.06
CA ARG A 32 -16.83 4.56 -11.84
C ARG A 32 -16.64 6.06 -11.65
N MET A 33 -15.39 6.53 -11.75
CA MET A 33 -15.08 7.95 -11.54
C MET A 33 -15.72 8.84 -12.62
N MET A 34 -15.71 8.42 -13.89
CA MET A 34 -16.39 9.16 -14.96
C MET A 34 -17.91 9.18 -14.78
N SER A 35 -18.49 8.05 -14.33
CA SER A 35 -19.93 7.90 -14.08
C SER A 35 -20.46 8.71 -12.90
N GLU A 36 -19.58 9.07 -11.96
CA GLU A 36 -19.91 9.96 -10.85
C GLU A 36 -19.90 11.43 -11.25
N VAL A 37 -19.15 11.79 -12.30
CA VAL A 37 -19.07 13.16 -12.81
C VAL A 37 -20.13 13.42 -13.87
N ASP A 38 -20.49 12.41 -14.66
CA ASP A 38 -21.51 12.51 -15.70
C ASP A 38 -22.38 11.25 -15.74
N GLU A 39 -23.69 11.42 -15.51
CA GLU A 39 -24.66 10.33 -15.53
C GLU A 39 -24.83 9.70 -16.92
N THR A 40 -24.51 10.43 -18.00
CA THR A 40 -24.58 9.90 -19.38
C THR A 40 -23.61 8.74 -19.61
N ILE A 41 -22.56 8.63 -18.80
CA ILE A 41 -21.62 7.51 -18.84
C ILE A 41 -22.26 6.23 -18.29
N LYS A 42 -23.15 6.35 -17.29
CA LYS A 42 -23.89 5.18 -16.75
C LYS A 42 -24.84 4.61 -17.78
N THR A 43 -25.45 5.47 -18.60
CA THR A 43 -26.44 5.04 -19.60
C THR A 43 -25.78 4.56 -20.89
N ASN A 44 -24.66 5.14 -21.29
CA ASN A 44 -24.08 4.88 -22.62
C ASN A 44 -22.88 3.93 -22.60
N LEU A 45 -22.22 3.76 -21.44
CA LEU A 45 -20.98 2.99 -21.29
C LEU A 45 -21.09 1.97 -20.15
N GLU A 46 -22.27 1.41 -19.92
CA GLU A 46 -22.46 0.43 -18.87
C GLU A 46 -21.66 -0.85 -19.18
N PRO A 47 -20.75 -1.31 -18.30
CA PRO A 47 -19.90 -2.47 -18.59
C PRO A 47 -20.69 -3.73 -18.95
N CYS A 48 -21.90 -3.90 -18.40
CA CYS A 48 -22.78 -5.04 -18.64
C CYS A 48 -23.12 -5.23 -20.13
N GLU A 49 -23.24 -4.13 -20.90
CA GLU A 49 -23.54 -4.17 -22.33
C GLU A 49 -22.38 -4.77 -23.14
N TYR A 50 -21.14 -4.54 -22.70
CA TYR A 50 -19.92 -5.02 -23.37
C TYR A 50 -19.63 -6.50 -23.13
N PHE A 51 -20.30 -7.11 -22.15
CA PHE A 51 -20.10 -8.52 -21.77
C PHE A 51 -21.34 -9.39 -21.97
N ASN A 52 -22.38 -8.88 -22.65
CA ASN A 52 -23.65 -9.57 -22.88
C ASN A 52 -24.28 -10.11 -21.57
N TYR A 53 -24.26 -9.29 -20.53
CA TYR A 53 -24.82 -9.69 -19.24
C TYR A 53 -26.32 -9.98 -19.35
N SER A 54 -26.75 -11.12 -18.81
CA SER A 54 -28.16 -11.44 -18.63
C SER A 54 -28.43 -11.90 -17.19
N PRO A 55 -29.57 -11.52 -16.59
CA PRO A 55 -29.91 -11.92 -15.24
C PRO A 55 -29.94 -13.46 -15.11
N GLY A 56 -29.09 -14.01 -14.25
CA GLY A 56 -29.05 -15.46 -13.96
C GLY A 56 -28.06 -16.28 -14.77
N SER A 57 -27.30 -15.69 -15.70
CA SER A 57 -26.26 -16.39 -16.45
C SER A 57 -24.85 -16.02 -15.96
N PRO A 58 -23.91 -16.97 -15.86
CA PRO A 58 -22.51 -16.65 -15.61
C PRO A 58 -21.95 -15.82 -16.77
N VAL A 59 -21.39 -14.65 -16.47
CA VAL A 59 -20.79 -13.77 -17.47
C VAL A 59 -19.31 -14.05 -17.60
N TRP A 60 -18.88 -14.30 -18.83
CA TRP A 60 -17.46 -14.46 -19.15
C TRP A 60 -16.84 -13.12 -19.55
N LEU A 61 -15.93 -12.62 -18.73
CA LEU A 61 -15.17 -11.41 -19.02
C LEU A 61 -14.12 -11.70 -20.09
N ASN A 62 -14.41 -11.34 -21.33
CA ASN A 62 -13.49 -11.51 -22.44
C ASN A 62 -12.61 -10.26 -22.64
N ARG A 63 -11.43 -10.45 -23.24
CA ARG A 63 -10.50 -9.33 -23.50
C ARG A 63 -11.07 -8.33 -24.52
N ALA A 64 -11.87 -8.79 -25.49
CA ALA A 64 -12.39 -7.94 -26.55
C ALA A 64 -13.35 -6.86 -26.01
N GLY A 65 -14.33 -7.25 -25.20
CA GLY A 65 -15.27 -6.36 -24.53
C GLY A 65 -14.59 -5.42 -23.55
N LEU A 66 -13.55 -5.89 -22.84
CA LEU A 66 -12.75 -5.02 -21.98
C LEU A 66 -12.04 -3.93 -22.80
N ARG A 67 -11.44 -4.29 -23.95
CA ARG A 67 -10.75 -3.33 -24.82
C ARG A 67 -11.72 -2.37 -25.51
N ALA A 68 -12.91 -2.83 -25.88
CA ALA A 68 -13.96 -1.99 -26.44
C ALA A 68 -14.42 -0.93 -25.42
N LEU A 69 -14.70 -1.34 -24.18
CA LEU A 69 -15.06 -0.41 -23.10
C LEU A 69 -13.93 0.57 -22.80
N GLU A 70 -12.68 0.09 -22.72
CA GLU A 70 -11.52 0.94 -22.53
C GLU A 70 -11.38 2.00 -23.64
N GLY A 71 -11.54 1.59 -24.90
CA GLY A 71 -11.45 2.48 -26.06
C GLY A 71 -12.48 3.60 -26.01
N GLU A 72 -13.75 3.27 -25.74
CA GLU A 72 -14.82 4.27 -25.65
C GLU A 72 -14.65 5.21 -24.46
N LEU A 73 -14.18 4.71 -23.30
CA LEU A 73 -13.86 5.54 -22.14
C LEU A 73 -12.72 6.53 -22.45
N LYS A 74 -11.65 6.06 -23.09
CA LYS A 74 -10.52 6.93 -23.50
C LYS A 74 -10.97 7.98 -24.52
N LYS A 75 -11.82 7.61 -25.47
CA LYS A 75 -12.38 8.52 -26.45
C LYS A 75 -13.21 9.61 -25.79
N LYS A 76 -14.12 9.25 -24.87
CA LYS A 76 -14.88 10.22 -24.07
C LYS A 76 -14.00 11.12 -23.22
N MET A 77 -12.94 10.57 -22.63
CA MET A 77 -11.96 11.35 -21.88
C MET A 77 -11.24 12.38 -22.77
N THR A 78 -10.91 11.99 -24.01
CA THR A 78 -10.34 12.89 -25.03
C THR A 78 -11.33 13.98 -25.47
N GLU A 79 -12.61 13.63 -25.63
CA GLU A 79 -13.66 14.60 -25.92
C GLU A 79 -13.83 15.62 -24.78
N TRP A 80 -13.76 15.20 -23.53
CA TRP A 80 -13.82 16.09 -22.36
C TRP A 80 -12.58 16.99 -22.25
N LEU A 81 -11.39 16.48 -22.55
CA LEU A 81 -10.16 17.29 -22.58
C LEU A 81 -10.26 18.51 -23.52
N ASN A 82 -11.02 18.37 -24.61
CA ASN A 82 -11.16 19.40 -25.63
C ASN A 82 -12.39 20.31 -25.41
N ASN A 83 -13.48 19.77 -24.85
CA ASN A 83 -14.77 20.46 -24.81
C ASN A 83 -15.24 20.85 -23.39
N ASP A 84 -14.75 20.18 -22.33
CA ASP A 84 -15.24 20.37 -20.97
C ASP A 84 -14.14 20.10 -19.92
N GLU A 85 -13.30 21.12 -19.70
CA GLU A 85 -12.14 21.03 -18.81
C GLU A 85 -12.51 20.83 -17.34
N ALA A 86 -13.70 21.30 -16.91
CA ALA A 86 -14.15 21.12 -15.54
C ALA A 86 -14.46 19.66 -15.22
N LYS A 87 -15.02 18.91 -16.18
CA LYS A 87 -15.30 17.47 -16.01
C LYS A 87 -14.01 16.66 -15.89
N ILE A 88 -13.04 16.91 -16.78
CA ILE A 88 -11.77 16.18 -16.75
C ILE A 88 -10.98 16.48 -15.46
N GLU A 89 -10.97 17.74 -15.01
CA GLU A 89 -10.28 18.12 -13.77
C GLU A 89 -10.89 17.40 -12.55
N ASN A 90 -12.21 17.31 -12.46
CA ASN A 90 -12.88 16.59 -11.39
C ASN A 90 -12.58 15.08 -11.40
N VAL A 91 -12.56 14.45 -12.59
CA VAL A 91 -12.18 13.05 -12.74
C VAL A 91 -10.73 12.83 -12.33
N LEU A 92 -9.80 13.67 -12.79
CA LEU A 92 -8.38 13.56 -12.47
C LEU A 92 -8.12 13.78 -10.98
N LYS A 93 -8.82 14.74 -10.35
CA LYS A 93 -8.74 14.98 -8.91
C LYS A 93 -9.13 13.72 -8.11
N LYS A 94 -10.27 13.11 -8.42
CA LYS A 94 -10.72 11.86 -7.78
C LYS A 94 -9.77 10.68 -8.05
N LEU A 95 -9.23 10.58 -9.26
CA LEU A 95 -8.25 9.55 -9.60
C LEU A 95 -6.90 9.75 -8.88
N GLY A 96 -6.56 10.99 -8.55
CA GLY A 96 -5.34 11.39 -7.86
C GLY A 96 -5.39 11.35 -6.34
N GLU A 97 -6.57 11.40 -5.72
CA GLU A 97 -6.76 11.34 -4.25
C GLU A 97 -6.04 10.15 -3.59
N PRO A 98 -6.20 8.90 -4.06
CA PRO A 98 -5.50 7.76 -3.46
C PRO A 98 -3.98 7.83 -3.60
N VAL A 99 -3.49 8.53 -4.62
CA VAL A 99 -2.05 8.73 -4.85
C VAL A 99 -1.52 9.81 -3.91
N LYS A 100 -2.29 10.89 -3.71
CA LYS A 100 -1.94 11.95 -2.75
C LYS A 100 -1.88 11.43 -1.33
N GLU A 101 -2.86 10.66 -0.88
CA GLU A 101 -2.83 10.03 0.45
C GLU A 101 -1.59 9.16 0.63
N GLN A 102 -1.24 8.33 -0.36
CA GLN A 102 -0.04 7.49 -0.29
C GLN A 102 1.26 8.30 -0.32
N LEU A 103 1.30 9.39 -1.09
CA LEU A 103 2.45 10.29 -1.13
C LEU A 103 2.58 11.07 0.17
N GLU A 104 1.48 11.53 0.75
CA GLU A 104 1.43 12.23 2.04
C GLU A 104 1.93 11.32 3.17
N ILE A 105 1.44 10.08 3.25
CA ILE A 105 1.92 9.07 4.20
C ILE A 105 3.44 8.83 4.03
N ARG A 106 3.93 8.77 2.80
CA ARG A 106 5.37 8.56 2.50
C ARG A 106 6.21 9.82 2.69
N SER A 107 5.59 11.00 2.72
CA SER A 107 6.27 12.30 2.87
C SER A 107 6.47 12.72 4.32
N VAL A 108 5.75 12.10 5.27
CA VAL A 108 6.06 12.26 6.69
C VAL A 108 7.43 11.64 6.93
N SER A 109 8.35 12.43 7.49
CA SER A 109 9.66 11.93 7.93
C SER A 109 9.43 10.86 8.99
N PHE A 110 9.38 9.60 8.57
CA PHE A 110 9.34 8.47 9.48
C PHE A 110 10.64 8.50 10.29
N ASN A 111 10.54 8.75 11.60
CA ASN A 111 11.69 8.69 12.50
C ASN A 111 12.10 7.23 12.65
N LYS A 112 12.90 6.75 11.67
CA LYS A 112 13.34 5.35 11.55
C LYS A 112 14.07 4.89 12.81
N GLU A 113 14.81 5.80 13.44
CA GLU A 113 15.61 5.54 14.63
C GLU A 113 14.73 5.27 15.84
N GLU A 114 13.79 6.17 16.13
CA GLU A 114 12.87 6.03 17.27
C GLU A 114 12.01 4.77 17.14
N VAL A 115 11.53 4.45 15.93
CA VAL A 115 10.76 3.22 15.71
C VAL A 115 11.64 1.98 15.89
N ALA A 116 12.88 1.98 15.41
CA ALA A 116 13.80 0.86 15.60
C ALA A 116 14.10 0.65 17.10
N MET A 117 14.38 1.73 17.83
CA MET A 117 14.69 1.68 19.27
C MET A 117 13.53 1.16 20.10
N ASN A 118 12.29 1.58 19.78
CA ASN A 118 11.10 1.12 20.51
C ASN A 118 10.73 -0.34 20.21
N ASN A 119 11.13 -0.90 19.06
CA ASN A 119 10.69 -2.23 18.62
C ASN A 119 11.77 -3.32 18.73
N ILE A 120 13.03 -2.98 18.99
CA ILE A 120 14.12 -3.98 19.01
C ILE A 120 13.93 -5.05 20.09
N ILE A 121 13.46 -4.68 21.29
CA ILE A 121 13.23 -5.62 22.39
C ILE A 121 12.06 -6.57 22.07
N PRO A 122 10.84 -6.08 21.71
CA PRO A 122 9.76 -6.96 21.28
C PRO A 122 10.14 -7.89 20.13
N LEU A 123 10.94 -7.40 19.17
CA LEU A 123 11.40 -8.19 18.04
C LEU A 123 12.31 -9.34 18.49
N VAL A 124 13.24 -9.10 19.41
CA VAL A 124 14.10 -10.15 19.97
C VAL A 124 13.27 -11.20 20.71
N ASP A 125 12.26 -10.77 21.46
CA ASP A 125 11.34 -11.67 22.17
C ASP A 125 10.54 -12.55 21.17
N GLU A 126 10.00 -11.96 20.12
CA GLU A 126 9.28 -12.69 19.06
C GLU A 126 10.19 -13.69 18.32
N LEU A 127 11.42 -13.29 18.01
CA LEU A 127 12.41 -14.18 17.37
C LEU A 127 12.79 -15.34 18.28
N LYS A 128 12.89 -15.10 19.59
CA LYS A 128 13.12 -16.15 20.59
C LYS A 128 11.96 -17.13 20.65
N GLU A 129 10.73 -16.65 20.73
CA GLU A 129 9.52 -17.48 20.74
C GLU A 129 9.41 -18.37 19.49
N LYS A 130 9.73 -17.81 18.33
CA LYS A 130 9.73 -18.54 17.04
C LYS A 130 10.96 -19.43 16.83
N LYS A 131 11.90 -19.50 17.78
CA LYS A 131 13.17 -20.23 17.66
C LYS A 131 13.99 -19.81 16.43
N MET A 132 13.98 -18.52 16.11
CA MET A 132 14.67 -17.93 14.96
C MET A 132 15.99 -17.22 15.32
N LEU A 133 16.42 -17.32 16.59
CA LEU A 133 17.73 -16.85 17.03
C LEU A 133 18.79 -17.94 16.83
N PRO A 134 20.05 -17.58 16.46
CA PRO A 134 20.58 -16.23 16.31
C PRO A 134 20.16 -15.53 15.01
N GLY A 135 20.02 -14.20 15.04
CA GLY A 135 19.71 -13.34 13.90
C GLY A 135 20.75 -12.23 13.71
N ILE A 136 20.89 -11.74 12.48
CA ILE A 136 21.75 -10.58 12.15
C ILE A 136 20.83 -9.39 11.83
N CYS A 137 20.99 -8.29 12.56
CA CYS A 137 20.28 -7.04 12.32
C CYS A 137 21.13 -6.12 11.43
N PHE A 138 20.54 -5.61 10.36
CA PHE A 138 21.20 -4.66 9.46
C PHE A 138 20.59 -3.27 9.63
N ASN A 139 21.44 -2.26 9.80
CA ASN A 139 21.09 -0.85 9.72
C ASN A 139 22.18 -0.12 8.93
N ASP A 140 21.79 0.90 8.16
CA ASP A 140 22.71 1.70 7.35
C ASP A 140 23.47 2.73 8.20
N ASP A 141 22.97 3.08 9.39
CA ASP A 141 23.63 3.95 10.34
C ASP A 141 24.35 3.17 11.45
N ARG A 142 25.66 3.36 11.55
CA ARG A 142 26.50 2.71 12.56
C ARG A 142 26.15 3.14 13.98
N ILE A 143 25.81 4.40 14.20
CA ILE A 143 25.48 4.92 15.54
C ILE A 143 24.22 4.23 16.05
N VAL A 144 23.21 4.10 15.18
CA VAL A 144 21.97 3.41 15.50
C VAL A 144 22.20 1.93 15.77
N CYS A 145 23.11 1.26 15.05
CA CYS A 145 23.51 -0.11 15.39
C CYS A 145 24.08 -0.24 16.80
N GLU A 146 24.95 0.69 17.21
CA GLU A 146 25.58 0.69 18.53
C GLU A 146 24.52 0.94 19.63
N GLU A 147 23.61 1.89 19.43
CA GLU A 147 22.52 2.19 20.37
C GLU A 147 21.53 1.01 20.51
N LEU A 148 21.15 0.38 19.40
CA LEU A 148 20.29 -0.81 19.41
C LEU A 148 20.94 -1.96 20.19
N ALA A 149 22.24 -2.19 19.98
CA ALA A 149 22.97 -3.25 20.66
C ALA A 149 23.08 -2.98 22.17
N LEU A 150 23.37 -1.73 22.57
CA LEU A 150 23.40 -1.32 23.97
C LEU A 150 22.04 -1.53 24.65
N ASN A 151 20.96 -1.06 24.02
CA ASN A 151 19.60 -1.20 24.54
C ASN A 151 19.23 -2.69 24.76
N VAL A 152 19.51 -3.56 23.77
CA VAL A 152 19.29 -5.01 23.91
C VAL A 152 20.13 -5.60 25.04
N CYS A 153 21.40 -5.21 25.15
CA CYS A 153 22.29 -5.72 26.19
C CYS A 153 21.82 -5.32 27.59
N GLU A 154 21.49 -4.04 27.80
CA GLU A 154 21.03 -3.52 29.09
C GLU A 154 19.73 -4.17 29.54
N GLU A 155 18.76 -4.31 28.64
CA GLU A 155 17.47 -4.95 28.95
C GLU A 155 17.64 -6.43 29.28
N LEU A 156 18.47 -7.17 28.54
CA LEU A 156 18.74 -8.59 28.83
C LEU A 156 19.49 -8.77 30.15
N GLU A 157 20.47 -7.91 30.46
CA GLU A 157 21.15 -7.92 31.75
C GLU A 157 20.20 -7.60 32.91
N ALA A 158 19.30 -6.62 32.74
CA ALA A 158 18.31 -6.28 33.75
C ALA A 158 17.36 -7.46 34.01
N ARG A 159 16.89 -8.11 32.94
CA ARG A 159 16.07 -9.33 33.04
C ARG A 159 16.82 -10.47 33.72
N GLN A 160 18.10 -10.66 33.41
CA GLN A 160 18.94 -11.67 34.06
C GLN A 160 19.11 -11.38 35.56
N LYS A 161 19.48 -10.16 35.94
CA LYS A 161 19.64 -9.77 37.35
C LYS A 161 18.33 -9.93 38.13
N ASN A 162 17.20 -9.59 37.53
CA ASN A 162 15.88 -9.78 38.14
C ASN A 162 15.55 -11.26 38.33
N TRP A 163 15.92 -12.11 37.37
CA TRP A 163 15.74 -13.56 37.48
C TRP A 163 16.67 -14.16 38.54
N GLU A 164 17.94 -13.77 38.61
CA GLU A 164 18.89 -14.22 39.64
C GLU A 164 18.48 -13.77 41.06
N ALA A 165 17.80 -12.63 41.18
CA ALA A 165 17.27 -12.14 42.44
C ALA A 165 16.00 -12.86 42.90
N SER A 166 15.32 -13.57 41.99
CA SER A 166 14.07 -14.28 42.27
C SER A 166 14.31 -15.49 43.17
N ASP A 167 13.28 -15.89 43.91
CA ASP A 167 13.37 -17.03 44.82
C ASP A 167 13.40 -18.36 44.05
N GLU A 168 12.87 -18.39 42.82
CA GLU A 168 12.94 -19.53 41.91
C GLU A 168 14.40 -19.91 41.59
N PHE A 169 15.26 -18.92 41.33
CA PHE A 169 16.69 -19.16 41.07
C PHE A 169 17.42 -19.70 42.32
N LYS A 170 17.10 -19.15 43.51
CA LYS A 170 17.71 -19.61 44.77
C LYS A 170 17.29 -21.04 45.12
N ASP A 171 16.03 -21.40 44.90
CA ASP A 171 15.56 -22.75 45.18
C ASP A 171 16.13 -23.78 44.19
N GLU A 172 16.26 -23.44 42.92
CA GLU A 172 16.75 -24.37 41.90
C GLU A 172 18.28 -24.55 41.93
N PHE A 173 19.04 -23.46 42.16
CA PHE A 173 20.51 -23.46 42.04
C PHE A 173 21.29 -23.29 43.35
N MET A 174 20.73 -22.69 44.41
CA MET A 174 21.42 -22.55 45.70
C MET A 174 21.08 -23.68 46.69
N ASN A 175 19.86 -24.25 46.64
CA ASN A 175 19.45 -25.31 47.57
C ASN A 175 19.78 -26.75 47.09
N ASN A 176 19.91 -26.98 45.77
CA ASN A 176 20.28 -28.31 45.21
C ASN A 176 21.79 -28.57 45.11
N GLY A 177 22.64 -27.63 45.53
CA GLY A 177 24.11 -27.79 45.55
C GLY A 177 24.68 -28.55 46.76
N LYS A 178 23.84 -29.14 47.61
CA LYS A 178 24.24 -30.04 48.70
C LYS A 178 23.71 -31.46 48.45
N GLY A 179 24.37 -32.17 47.54
CA GLY A 179 24.20 -33.61 47.31
C GLY A 179 25.53 -34.23 46.94
#